data_AF-A0A6A6QRM7-F1
#
_entry.id   AF-A0A6A6QRM7-F1
#
_cell.length_a   1.000
_cell.length_b   1.000
_cell.length_c   1.000
_cell.angle_alpha   90.00
_cell.angle_beta   90.00
_cell.angle_gamma   90.00
#
_symmetry.space_group_name_H-M   'P 1'
#
loop_
_entity.id
_entity.type
_entity.pdbx_description
1 polymer ?
#
loop_
_entity_poly.entity_id
_entity_poly.type
_entity_poly.pdbx_seq_one_letter_code
_entity_poly.pdbx_strand_id
1 'polypeptide(L)'
;MGYHSTPHPTYSAPNWDPEITLNIKNYSYGGSVTCVGYAPSKRRRCQNPINAANRAFANNIIEDLRCLNPHSPSIYPQLCRLAGYTLCLRNHQSQVDEVVEGWMRDIAKLPKYGTSSIHARREPEDLNMDEKWDEILDLRELLYDCETRALHRRLVQVARSLERAAVKGVETMALKAEMVHLLLQLKRLGVEAQDLKQEGDGYNWEQEHADERWREKKRREEKVLREKARQQAEQSRQQKLERERRETERREEVERLRKAEEKRTEEARQQRERLRKEKFERERQERERQRREQEEKLRKEAEEKRKRETEERNERVRKRAESMRLEKERLAKAKADAEKKALEEAWLRYAVEWDTLKKNPTKGSPIELRQMIPWPVVSGKVEDVNEKNVEAFYRKATPYQDDTGKMFQLLKMECLNWHTDRIPSRFGDGAIDATIADLFNTVMRVVIKLRSEVQEKRAA
;
A
#
# COMPACT_ATOMS: atom_id res chain seq x y z
N MET A 1 -56.24 -7.02 -37.43
CA MET A 1 -55.75 -7.37 -36.08
C MET A 1 -54.78 -6.27 -35.64
N GLY A 2 -55.29 -5.26 -34.95
CA GLY A 2 -54.49 -4.16 -34.41
C GLY A 2 -54.20 -4.41 -32.94
N TYR A 3 -52.93 -4.52 -32.59
CA TYR A 3 -52.51 -4.69 -31.19
C TYR A 3 -52.69 -3.36 -30.46
N HIS A 4 -53.70 -3.28 -29.60
CA HIS A 4 -53.85 -2.21 -28.62
C HIS A 4 -52.75 -2.35 -27.57
N SER A 5 -51.78 -1.43 -27.60
CA SER A 5 -50.79 -1.28 -26.54
C SER A 5 -51.47 -0.66 -25.33
N THR A 6 -51.53 -1.39 -24.22
CA THR A 6 -51.97 -0.87 -22.93
C THR A 6 -50.95 0.18 -22.43
N PRO A 7 -51.41 1.35 -21.94
CA PRO A 7 -50.51 2.35 -21.40
C PRO A 7 -49.90 1.85 -20.09
N HIS A 8 -48.58 1.70 -20.06
CA HIS A 8 -47.86 1.42 -18.82
C HIS A 8 -48.03 2.60 -17.84
N PRO A 9 -48.37 2.34 -16.58
CA PRO A 9 -48.42 3.37 -15.56
C PRO A 9 -47.01 3.92 -15.34
N THR A 10 -46.79 5.17 -15.75
CA THR A 10 -45.58 5.91 -15.43
C THR A 10 -45.63 6.24 -13.95
N TYR A 11 -45.03 5.37 -13.14
CA TYR A 11 -44.65 5.71 -11.77
C TYR A 11 -43.71 6.90 -11.85
N SER A 12 -44.26 8.09 -11.63
CA SER A 12 -43.50 9.33 -11.46
C SER A 12 -42.67 9.17 -10.19
N ALA A 13 -41.44 8.66 -10.35
CA ALA A 13 -40.48 8.53 -9.27
C ALA A 13 -40.35 9.89 -8.55
N PRO A 14 -40.18 9.88 -7.22
CA PRO A 14 -40.05 11.11 -6.45
C PRO A 14 -38.91 11.96 -7.01
N ASN A 15 -39.25 13.19 -7.37
CA ASN A 15 -38.46 14.11 -8.19
C ASN A 15 -37.27 14.73 -7.39
N TRP A 16 -36.40 13.90 -6.81
CA TRP A 16 -35.17 14.35 -6.16
C TRP A 16 -33.96 13.63 -6.73
N ASP A 17 -32.86 14.36 -6.90
CA ASP A 17 -31.58 13.81 -7.35
C ASP A 17 -30.62 13.71 -6.15
N PRO A 18 -30.29 12.50 -5.68
CA PRO A 18 -29.37 12.31 -4.56
C PRO A 18 -27.97 12.84 -4.84
N GLU A 19 -27.49 12.84 -6.09
CA GLU A 19 -26.15 13.35 -6.38
C GLU A 19 -26.04 14.85 -6.13
N ILE A 20 -27.06 15.59 -6.58
CA ILE A 20 -27.14 17.05 -6.45
C ILE A 20 -27.48 17.42 -5.01
N THR A 21 -28.51 16.79 -4.43
CA THR A 21 -29.00 17.12 -3.08
C THR A 21 -27.92 16.88 -2.03
N LEU A 22 -27.16 15.78 -2.16
CA LEU A 22 -26.12 15.39 -1.19
C LEU A 22 -24.74 15.96 -1.54
N ASN A 23 -24.64 16.73 -2.63
CA ASN A 23 -23.38 17.32 -3.13
C ASN A 23 -22.24 16.28 -3.27
N ILE A 24 -22.54 15.10 -3.80
CA ILE A 24 -21.55 14.00 -3.89
C ILE A 24 -20.44 14.32 -4.89
N LYS A 25 -20.78 14.96 -6.02
CA LYS A 25 -19.79 15.36 -7.04
C LYS A 25 -19.09 16.64 -6.62
N ASN A 26 -17.76 16.65 -6.69
CA ASN A 26 -16.97 17.83 -6.37
C ASN A 26 -16.79 18.70 -7.62
N TYR A 27 -17.69 19.65 -7.83
CA TYR A 27 -17.66 20.54 -9.00
C TYR A 27 -16.41 21.43 -9.05
N SER A 28 -15.81 21.76 -7.90
CA SER A 28 -14.52 22.48 -7.86
C SER A 28 -13.33 21.64 -8.35
N TYR A 29 -13.54 20.35 -8.63
CA TYR A 29 -12.51 19.42 -9.09
C TYR A 29 -13.00 18.61 -10.32
N GLY A 30 -13.51 19.33 -11.32
CA GLY A 30 -13.90 18.78 -12.61
C GLY A 30 -15.09 17.81 -12.55
N GLY A 31 -15.93 17.91 -11.51
CA GLY A 31 -17.11 17.04 -11.34
C GLY A 31 -16.80 15.60 -10.92
N SER A 32 -15.54 15.30 -10.58
CA SER A 32 -15.15 13.96 -10.13
C SER A 32 -15.63 13.67 -8.69
N VAL A 33 -15.86 12.39 -8.39
CA VAL A 33 -16.24 11.94 -7.03
C VAL A 33 -14.98 11.88 -6.17
N THR A 34 -14.76 12.94 -5.38
CA THR A 34 -13.73 12.99 -4.33
C THR A 34 -14.36 12.78 -2.96
N CYS A 35 -13.51 12.51 -1.96
CA CYS A 35 -13.90 12.37 -0.57
C CYS A 35 -14.88 13.49 -0.13
N VAL A 36 -16.02 13.14 0.46
CA VAL A 36 -17.03 14.11 0.96
C VAL A 36 -16.62 14.77 2.28
N GLY A 37 -15.69 14.15 3.01
CA GLY A 37 -15.21 14.64 4.30
C GLY A 37 -14.51 16.00 4.25
N TYR A 38 -14.60 16.73 5.36
CA TYR A 38 -13.94 18.02 5.56
C TYR A 38 -12.51 17.80 6.05
N ALA A 39 -11.53 18.44 5.41
CA ALA A 39 -10.13 18.38 5.81
C ALA A 39 -9.75 19.63 6.61
N PRO A 40 -9.68 19.59 7.96
CA PRO A 40 -9.53 20.79 8.80
C PRO A 40 -8.22 21.53 8.51
N SER A 41 -7.14 20.79 8.25
CA SER A 41 -5.82 21.35 7.92
C SER A 41 -5.79 22.17 6.63
N LYS A 42 -6.75 21.97 5.74
CA LYS A 42 -6.88 22.70 4.47
C LYS A 42 -8.10 23.62 4.44
N ARG A 43 -8.91 23.61 5.52
CA ARG A 43 -10.17 24.36 5.67
C ARG A 43 -11.12 24.21 4.46
N ARG A 44 -11.19 23.01 3.89
CA ARG A 44 -12.00 22.72 2.68
C ARG A 44 -12.40 21.26 2.62
N ARG A 45 -13.31 20.92 1.70
CA ARG A 45 -13.62 19.53 1.33
C ARG A 45 -12.36 18.81 0.85
N CYS A 46 -12.21 17.56 1.27
CA CYS A 46 -11.12 16.70 0.86
C CYS A 46 -11.15 16.45 -0.66
N GLN A 47 -10.01 16.65 -1.32
CA GLN A 47 -9.86 16.44 -2.77
C GLN A 47 -9.27 15.06 -3.11
N ASN A 48 -9.04 14.19 -2.12
CA ASN A 48 -8.51 12.86 -2.40
C ASN A 48 -9.54 12.06 -3.22
N PRO A 49 -9.11 11.44 -4.33
CA PRO A 49 -9.97 10.58 -5.11
C PRO A 49 -10.34 9.35 -4.28
N ILE A 50 -11.59 8.92 -4.43
CA ILE A 50 -12.08 7.68 -3.82
C ILE A 50 -11.59 6.52 -4.67
N ASN A 51 -11.27 5.37 -4.07
CA ASN A 51 -10.86 4.20 -4.85
C ASN A 51 -11.99 3.76 -5.82
N ALA A 52 -11.64 3.08 -6.92
CA ALA A 52 -12.61 2.75 -7.97
C ALA A 52 -13.76 1.84 -7.50
N ALA A 53 -13.48 0.87 -6.62
CA ALA A 53 -14.48 -0.05 -6.09
C ALA A 53 -15.52 0.68 -5.23
N ASN A 54 -15.08 1.53 -4.32
CA ASN A 54 -15.94 2.37 -3.48
C ASN A 54 -16.79 3.33 -4.33
N ARG A 55 -16.25 3.88 -5.42
CA ARG A 55 -17.06 4.69 -6.37
C ARG A 55 -18.17 3.87 -7.01
N ALA A 56 -17.90 2.63 -7.42
CA ALA A 56 -18.92 1.74 -7.97
C ALA A 56 -20.02 1.40 -6.93
N PHE A 57 -19.64 1.09 -5.69
CA PHE A 57 -20.61 0.85 -4.61
C PHE A 57 -21.42 2.09 -4.26
N ALA A 58 -20.78 3.27 -4.20
CA ALA A 58 -21.47 4.54 -3.97
C ALA A 58 -22.50 4.82 -5.07
N ASN A 59 -22.14 4.62 -6.35
CA ASN A 59 -23.08 4.80 -7.46
C ASN A 59 -24.29 3.87 -7.37
N ASN A 60 -24.10 2.60 -6.99
CA ASN A 60 -25.22 1.67 -6.79
C ASN A 60 -26.17 2.16 -5.69
N ILE A 61 -25.63 2.65 -4.56
CA ILE A 61 -26.47 3.19 -3.48
C ILE A 61 -27.19 4.47 -3.92
N ILE A 62 -26.57 5.31 -4.75
CA ILE A 62 -27.21 6.51 -5.31
C ILE A 62 -28.40 6.13 -6.19
N GLU A 63 -28.28 5.10 -7.04
CA GLU A 63 -29.41 4.60 -7.84
C GLU A 63 -30.53 4.03 -6.96
N ASP A 64 -30.18 3.31 -5.88
CA ASP A 64 -31.18 2.85 -4.91
C ASP A 64 -31.89 4.02 -4.21
N LEU A 65 -31.16 5.07 -3.85
CA LEU A 65 -31.70 6.27 -3.20
C LEU A 65 -32.70 7.03 -4.08
N ARG A 66 -32.51 7.05 -5.42
CA ARG A 66 -33.46 7.65 -6.36
C ARG A 66 -34.84 7.01 -6.30
N CYS A 67 -34.91 5.74 -5.93
CA CYS A 67 -36.16 4.99 -5.79
C CYS A 67 -36.83 5.17 -4.42
N LEU A 68 -36.15 5.82 -3.46
CA LEU A 68 -36.66 6.00 -2.10
C LEU A 68 -37.28 7.39 -1.91
N ASN A 69 -38.34 7.44 -1.10
CA ASN A 69 -38.88 8.71 -0.61
C ASN A 69 -37.83 9.36 0.32
N PRO A 70 -37.42 10.63 0.07
CA PRO A 70 -36.40 11.32 0.86
C PRO A 70 -36.74 11.43 2.36
N HIS A 71 -38.03 11.41 2.71
CA HIS A 71 -38.48 11.47 4.11
C HIS A 71 -38.77 10.09 4.72
N SER A 72 -38.46 9.00 4.03
CA SER A 72 -38.61 7.64 4.56
C SER A 72 -37.53 7.33 5.60
N PRO A 73 -37.85 6.69 6.73
CA PRO A 73 -36.85 6.26 7.72
C PRO A 73 -35.82 5.29 7.13
N SER A 74 -36.15 4.60 6.03
CA SER A 74 -35.23 3.70 5.32
C SER A 74 -34.07 4.42 4.62
N ILE A 75 -34.09 5.75 4.51
CA ILE A 75 -33.01 6.50 3.89
C ILE A 75 -31.75 6.54 4.77
N TYR A 76 -31.91 6.57 6.09
CA TYR A 76 -30.79 6.77 7.01
C TYR A 76 -29.72 5.66 6.90
N PRO A 77 -30.08 4.35 6.94
CA PRO A 77 -29.09 3.28 6.73
C PRO A 77 -28.38 3.35 5.38
N GLN A 78 -29.05 3.82 4.32
CA GLN A 78 -28.46 3.99 3.00
C GLN A 78 -27.42 5.11 2.98
N LEU A 79 -27.73 6.24 3.64
CA LEU A 79 -26.82 7.37 3.77
C LEU A 79 -25.56 6.98 4.57
N CYS A 80 -25.67 6.21 5.65
CA CYS A 80 -24.50 5.73 6.39
C CYS A 80 -23.57 4.87 5.51
N ARG A 81 -24.14 3.95 4.72
CA ARG A 81 -23.35 3.14 3.76
C ARG A 81 -22.71 4.01 2.69
N LEU A 82 -23.46 4.95 2.12
CA LEU A 82 -22.96 5.88 1.13
C LEU A 82 -21.80 6.73 1.67
N ALA A 83 -21.92 7.25 2.90
CA ALA A 83 -20.87 8.02 3.57
C ALA A 83 -19.60 7.18 3.75
N GLY A 84 -19.72 5.93 4.21
CA GLY A 84 -18.59 5.01 4.36
C GLY A 84 -17.80 4.80 3.06
N TYR A 85 -18.51 4.65 1.93
CA TYR A 85 -17.86 4.51 0.62
C TYR A 85 -17.37 5.84 0.05
N THR A 86 -17.99 6.97 0.39
CA THR A 86 -17.64 8.30 -0.14
C THR A 86 -16.58 9.05 0.70
N LEU A 87 -16.12 8.47 1.81
CA LEU A 87 -15.02 9.00 2.63
C LEU A 87 -13.70 8.28 2.31
N CYS A 88 -12.58 9.00 2.33
CA CYS A 88 -11.28 8.37 2.07
C CYS A 88 -10.86 7.50 3.26
N LEU A 89 -10.44 6.26 2.96
CA LEU A 89 -10.12 5.24 3.97
C LEU A 89 -9.05 5.66 4.99
N ARG A 90 -8.13 6.55 4.59
CA ARG A 90 -6.99 6.90 5.45
C ARG A 90 -7.32 7.88 6.57
N ASN A 91 -8.17 8.88 6.29
CA ASN A 91 -8.21 10.08 7.12
C ASN A 91 -9.60 10.49 7.59
N HIS A 92 -10.68 10.15 6.88
CA HIS A 92 -12.00 10.74 7.15
C HIS A 92 -13.11 9.71 7.42
N GLN A 93 -12.78 8.43 7.64
CA GLN A 93 -13.79 7.41 7.96
C GLN A 93 -14.52 7.68 9.28
N SER A 94 -13.93 8.45 10.21
CA SER A 94 -14.59 8.88 11.44
C SER A 94 -15.64 9.99 11.24
N GLN A 95 -15.74 10.58 10.04
CA GLN A 95 -16.70 11.66 9.74
C GLN A 95 -18.04 11.14 9.19
N VAL A 96 -18.29 9.82 9.23
CA VAL A 96 -19.52 9.23 8.68
C VAL A 96 -20.77 9.87 9.27
N ASP A 97 -20.87 9.96 10.61
CA ASP A 97 -22.06 10.49 11.27
C ASP A 97 -22.28 11.98 10.96
N GLU A 98 -21.22 12.80 11.02
CA GLU A 98 -21.28 14.23 10.72
C GLU A 98 -21.73 14.50 9.27
N VAL A 99 -21.23 13.71 8.31
CA VAL A 99 -21.64 13.78 6.91
C VAL A 99 -23.11 13.40 6.73
N VAL A 100 -23.55 12.30 7.36
CA VAL A 100 -24.94 11.84 7.28
C VAL A 100 -25.90 12.85 7.90
N GLU A 101 -25.55 13.45 9.03
CA GLU A 101 -26.34 14.53 9.63
C GLU A 101 -26.45 15.75 8.71
N GLY A 102 -25.36 16.13 8.03
CA GLY A 102 -25.36 17.17 7.01
C GLY A 102 -26.34 16.85 5.88
N TRP A 103 -26.27 15.63 5.34
CA TRP A 103 -27.19 15.15 4.31
C TRP A 103 -28.64 15.10 4.75
N MET A 104 -28.93 14.66 5.97
CA MET A 104 -30.29 14.66 6.52
C MET A 104 -30.84 16.09 6.65
N ARG A 105 -30.00 17.07 7.01
CA ARG A 105 -30.39 18.50 7.01
C ARG A 105 -30.71 19.01 5.61
N ASP A 106 -29.96 18.59 4.60
CA ASP A 106 -30.21 18.99 3.20
C ASP A 106 -31.46 18.32 2.63
N ILE A 107 -31.68 17.04 2.93
CA ILE A 107 -32.90 16.30 2.59
C ILE A 107 -34.13 16.93 3.26
N ALA A 108 -34.02 17.39 4.51
CA ALA A 108 -35.13 18.03 5.23
C ALA A 108 -35.59 19.35 4.59
N LYS A 109 -34.76 19.99 3.76
CA LYS A 109 -35.11 21.20 2.99
C LYS A 109 -35.92 20.88 1.73
N LEU A 110 -35.93 19.63 1.28
CA LEU A 110 -36.73 19.25 0.12
C LEU A 110 -38.22 19.48 0.43
N PRO A 111 -39.03 19.86 -0.58
CA PRO A 111 -40.46 19.98 -0.41
C PRO A 111 -40.99 18.66 0.11
N LYS A 112 -41.73 18.68 1.22
CA LYS A 112 -42.54 17.55 1.62
C LYS A 112 -43.58 17.39 0.52
N TYR A 113 -43.33 16.49 -0.43
CA TYR A 113 -44.34 16.08 -1.38
C TYR A 113 -45.52 15.65 -0.54
N GLY A 114 -46.60 16.44 -0.60
CA GLY A 114 -47.80 16.18 0.15
C GLY A 114 -48.13 14.73 -0.13
N THR A 115 -48.18 13.92 0.93
CA THR A 115 -48.82 12.62 0.90
C THR A 115 -50.30 12.89 0.63
N SER A 116 -50.62 13.30 -0.59
CA SER A 116 -51.94 13.16 -1.15
C SER A 116 -52.18 11.68 -1.07
N SER A 117 -53.02 11.34 -0.10
CA SER A 117 -53.50 10.02 0.24
C SER A 117 -54.06 9.34 -1.01
N ILE A 118 -53.17 8.77 -1.83
CA ILE A 118 -53.51 7.68 -2.73
C ILE A 118 -53.51 6.44 -1.84
N HIS A 119 -54.57 6.33 -1.03
CA HIS A 119 -55.07 5.03 -0.61
C HIS A 119 -55.61 4.33 -1.87
N ALA A 120 -54.70 3.84 -2.72
CA ALA A 120 -55.02 2.77 -3.63
C ALA A 120 -55.27 1.54 -2.74
N ARG A 121 -56.55 1.32 -2.42
CA ARG A 121 -57.06 0.00 -2.05
C ARG A 121 -56.49 -0.98 -3.08
N ARG A 122 -55.56 -1.84 -2.64
CA ARG A 122 -55.39 -3.13 -3.30
C ARG A 122 -56.62 -3.94 -2.91
N GLU A 123 -57.56 -4.03 -3.83
CA GLU A 123 -58.55 -5.09 -3.81
C GLU A 123 -57.83 -6.44 -3.91
N PRO A 124 -58.18 -7.41 -3.05
CA PRO A 124 -57.85 -8.81 -3.27
C PRO A 124 -58.70 -9.32 -4.42
N GLU A 125 -58.06 -9.80 -5.48
CA GLU A 125 -58.72 -10.51 -6.57
C GLU A 125 -59.45 -11.75 -6.03
N ASP A 126 -60.78 -11.62 -6.01
CA ASP A 126 -61.86 -12.60 -6.17
C ASP A 126 -61.51 -14.09 -6.07
N LEU A 127 -61.78 -14.65 -4.88
CA LEU A 127 -62.27 -16.01 -4.77
C LEU A 127 -63.80 -15.95 -4.95
N ASN A 128 -64.26 -16.36 -6.14
CA ASN A 128 -65.66 -16.56 -6.48
C ASN A 128 -66.31 -17.53 -5.47
N MET A 129 -67.06 -16.98 -4.52
CA MET A 129 -67.80 -17.72 -3.49
C MET A 129 -69.16 -18.22 -4.01
N ASP A 130 -69.62 -17.74 -5.17
CA ASP A 130 -70.94 -18.09 -5.71
C ASP A 130 -70.95 -19.45 -6.43
N GLU A 131 -69.84 -19.86 -7.08
CA GLU A 131 -69.67 -21.23 -7.60
C GLU A 131 -69.64 -22.30 -6.49
N LYS A 132 -69.33 -21.90 -5.24
CA LYS A 132 -69.32 -22.82 -4.09
C LYS A 132 -70.68 -22.96 -3.42
N TRP A 133 -71.61 -22.02 -3.65
CA TRP A 133 -72.98 -22.12 -3.13
C TRP A 133 -73.85 -23.05 -3.97
N ASP A 134 -73.59 -23.17 -5.27
CA ASP A 134 -74.27 -24.14 -6.15
C ASP A 134 -73.85 -25.59 -5.85
N GLU A 135 -72.56 -25.85 -5.54
CA GLU A 135 -72.12 -27.16 -5.01
C GLU A 135 -72.72 -27.52 -3.64
N ILE A 136 -73.06 -26.52 -2.81
CA ILE A 136 -73.68 -26.72 -1.49
C ILE A 136 -75.20 -26.95 -1.61
N LEU A 137 -75.86 -26.38 -2.62
CA LEU A 137 -77.28 -26.62 -2.92
C LEU A 137 -77.50 -27.97 -3.62
N ASP A 138 -76.58 -28.40 -4.52
CA ASP A 138 -76.59 -29.75 -5.12
C ASP A 138 -76.37 -30.86 -4.08
N LEU A 139 -75.54 -30.61 -3.06
CA LEU A 139 -75.38 -31.53 -1.93
C LEU A 139 -76.64 -31.63 -1.07
N ARG A 140 -77.45 -30.58 -1.00
CA ARG A 140 -78.73 -30.57 -0.27
C ARG A 140 -79.80 -31.38 -1.00
N GLU A 141 -79.84 -31.36 -2.33
CA GLU A 141 -80.73 -32.22 -3.14
C GLU A 141 -80.31 -33.70 -3.11
N LEU A 142 -79.01 -34.00 -3.12
CA LEU A 142 -78.48 -35.37 -2.95
C LEU A 142 -78.70 -35.94 -1.54
N LEU A 143 -78.75 -35.09 -0.51
CA LEU A 143 -79.03 -35.50 0.88
C LEU A 143 -80.49 -35.93 1.07
N TYR A 144 -81.45 -35.27 0.40
CA TYR A 144 -82.84 -35.72 0.39
C TYR A 144 -83.01 -37.10 -0.27
N ASP A 145 -82.21 -37.43 -1.30
CA ASP A 145 -82.26 -38.74 -1.96
C ASP A 145 -81.51 -39.84 -1.17
N CYS A 146 -80.42 -39.50 -0.48
CA CYS A 146 -79.67 -40.48 0.33
C CYS A 146 -80.44 -40.93 1.58
N GLU A 147 -81.08 -40.00 2.30
CA GLU A 147 -81.90 -40.32 3.48
C GLU A 147 -83.13 -41.14 3.10
N THR A 148 -83.79 -40.80 1.99
CA THR A 148 -84.95 -41.55 1.48
C THR A 148 -84.55 -42.96 1.04
N ARG A 149 -83.41 -43.13 0.35
CA ARG A 149 -82.85 -44.45 0.00
C ARG A 149 -82.40 -45.25 1.22
N ALA A 150 -81.85 -44.61 2.25
CA ALA A 150 -81.46 -45.28 3.48
C ALA A 150 -82.68 -45.78 4.27
N LEU A 151 -83.71 -44.95 4.40
CA LEU A 151 -84.99 -45.32 5.00
C LEU A 151 -85.68 -46.43 4.20
N HIS A 152 -85.67 -46.37 2.87
CA HIS A 152 -86.21 -47.43 2.02
C HIS A 152 -85.44 -48.76 2.18
N ARG A 153 -84.10 -48.74 2.18
CA ARG A 153 -83.29 -49.95 2.45
C ARG A 153 -83.59 -50.54 3.82
N ARG A 154 -83.74 -49.69 4.84
CA ARG A 154 -84.08 -50.14 6.19
C ARG A 154 -85.50 -50.71 6.25
N LEU A 155 -86.46 -50.07 5.59
CA LEU A 155 -87.83 -50.56 5.49
C LEU A 155 -87.88 -51.95 4.83
N VAL A 156 -87.18 -52.13 3.70
CA VAL A 156 -87.08 -53.44 3.01
C VAL A 156 -86.44 -54.50 3.91
N GLN A 157 -85.42 -54.14 4.69
CA GLN A 157 -84.76 -55.07 5.61
C GLN A 157 -85.67 -55.48 6.79
N VAL A 158 -86.44 -54.54 7.33
CA VAL A 158 -87.44 -54.80 8.38
C VAL A 158 -88.59 -55.65 7.82
N ALA A 159 -89.08 -55.35 6.62
CA ALA A 159 -90.11 -56.13 5.93
C ALA A 159 -89.68 -57.59 5.71
N ARG A 160 -88.48 -57.83 5.18
CA ARG A 160 -87.92 -59.20 5.03
C ARG A 160 -87.73 -59.91 6.37
N SER A 161 -87.44 -59.17 7.44
CA SER A 161 -87.28 -59.75 8.77
C SER A 161 -88.63 -60.11 9.39
N LEU A 162 -89.69 -59.32 9.13
CA LEU A 162 -91.07 -59.66 9.47
C LEU A 162 -91.54 -60.92 8.74
N GLU A 163 -91.27 -61.05 7.44
CA GLU A 163 -91.62 -62.25 6.66
C GLU A 163 -90.95 -63.51 7.26
N ARG A 164 -89.65 -63.43 7.56
CA ARG A 164 -88.92 -64.54 8.19
C ARG A 164 -89.43 -64.87 9.60
N ALA A 165 -89.79 -63.86 10.39
CA ALA A 165 -90.32 -64.06 11.74
C ALA A 165 -91.73 -64.68 11.71
N ALA A 166 -92.57 -64.29 10.75
CA ALA A 166 -93.90 -64.86 10.54
C ALA A 166 -93.84 -66.35 10.19
N VAL A 167 -92.92 -66.76 9.30
CA VAL A 167 -92.69 -68.19 8.98
C VAL A 167 -92.28 -69.00 10.21
N LYS A 168 -91.55 -68.38 11.14
CA LYS A 168 -91.04 -69.03 12.36
C LYS A 168 -91.99 -68.93 13.55
N GLY A 169 -93.16 -68.30 13.42
CA GLY A 169 -94.12 -68.14 14.51
C GLY A 169 -93.64 -67.26 15.67
N VAL A 170 -92.65 -66.40 15.44
CA VAL A 170 -92.04 -65.53 16.48
C VAL A 170 -92.85 -64.24 16.63
N GLU A 171 -92.97 -63.72 17.85
CA GLU A 171 -93.66 -62.43 18.09
C GLU A 171 -93.02 -61.29 17.27
N THR A 172 -93.85 -60.58 16.50
CA THR A 172 -93.41 -59.58 15.50
C THR A 172 -93.67 -58.13 15.92
N MET A 173 -94.14 -57.90 17.16
CA MET A 173 -94.62 -56.57 17.60
C MET A 173 -93.55 -55.47 17.47
N ALA A 174 -92.30 -55.75 17.87
CA ALA A 174 -91.20 -54.79 17.78
C ALA A 174 -90.86 -54.42 16.32
N LEU A 175 -90.80 -55.42 15.43
CA LEU A 175 -90.50 -55.19 14.01
C LEU A 175 -91.66 -54.47 13.28
N LYS A 176 -92.91 -54.76 13.66
CA LYS A 176 -94.07 -54.04 13.13
C LYS A 176 -94.06 -52.58 13.56
N ALA A 177 -93.69 -52.29 14.81
CA ALA A 177 -93.54 -50.93 15.31
C ALA A 177 -92.41 -50.17 14.57
N GLU A 178 -91.27 -50.81 14.34
CA GLU A 178 -90.16 -50.22 13.56
C GLU A 178 -90.58 -49.95 12.10
N MET A 179 -91.33 -50.87 11.48
CA MET A 179 -91.83 -50.68 10.11
C MET A 179 -92.80 -49.50 10.00
N VAL A 180 -93.74 -49.37 10.95
CA VAL A 180 -94.68 -48.24 11.00
C VAL A 180 -93.93 -46.92 11.22
N HIS A 181 -92.92 -46.91 12.08
CA HIS A 181 -92.07 -45.74 12.30
C HIS A 181 -91.34 -45.31 11.02
N LEU A 182 -90.74 -46.26 10.28
CA LEU A 182 -90.05 -46.00 9.02
C LEU A 182 -91.01 -45.51 7.92
N LEU A 183 -92.21 -46.07 7.83
CA LEU A 183 -93.25 -45.61 6.91
C LEU A 183 -93.73 -44.19 7.24
N LEU A 184 -93.87 -43.84 8.53
CA LEU A 184 -94.18 -42.47 8.97
C LEU A 184 -93.04 -41.49 8.69
N GLN A 185 -91.79 -41.94 8.72
CA GLN A 185 -90.63 -41.14 8.31
C GLN A 185 -90.61 -40.91 6.79
N LEU A 186 -90.88 -41.96 5.99
CA LEU A 186 -90.97 -41.84 4.53
C LEU A 186 -92.16 -41.00 4.08
N LYS A 187 -93.31 -41.08 4.77
CA LYS A 187 -94.48 -40.24 4.50
C LYS A 187 -94.23 -38.76 4.85
N ARG A 188 -93.43 -38.48 5.89
CA ARG A 188 -92.96 -37.11 6.19
C ARG A 188 -92.04 -36.53 5.11
N LEU A 189 -91.45 -37.40 4.28
CA LEU A 189 -90.59 -37.05 3.15
C LEU A 189 -91.31 -37.07 1.79
N GLY A 190 -92.63 -37.31 1.74
CA GLY A 190 -93.46 -37.12 0.54
C GLY A 190 -93.51 -38.28 -0.48
N VAL A 191 -93.10 -39.50 -0.13
CA VAL A 191 -93.12 -40.66 -1.05
C VAL A 191 -94.48 -41.37 -1.02
N GLU A 192 -95.21 -41.41 -2.15
CA GLU A 192 -96.49 -42.12 -2.31
C GLU A 192 -96.31 -43.54 -2.90
N ALA A 193 -97.16 -44.49 -2.49
CA ALA A 193 -96.95 -45.93 -2.65
C ALA A 193 -97.38 -46.54 -4.01
N GLN A 194 -97.59 -45.75 -5.06
CA GLN A 194 -98.19 -46.21 -6.31
C GLN A 194 -97.20 -46.78 -7.36
N ASP A 195 -95.87 -46.63 -7.17
CA ASP A 195 -94.88 -46.89 -8.24
C ASP A 195 -94.22 -48.28 -8.25
N LEU A 196 -94.67 -49.27 -7.48
CA LEU A 196 -93.92 -50.52 -7.24
C LEU A 196 -94.62 -51.85 -7.63
N LYS A 197 -95.58 -51.85 -8.56
CA LYS A 197 -96.20 -53.10 -9.03
C LYS A 197 -96.39 -53.12 -10.54
N GLN A 198 -95.49 -53.77 -11.27
CA GLN A 198 -95.82 -54.61 -12.42
C GLN A 198 -94.59 -55.38 -12.92
N GLU A 199 -94.87 -56.47 -13.63
CA GLU A 199 -93.94 -57.38 -14.35
C GLU A 199 -93.41 -58.60 -13.56
N GLY A 200 -94.15 -59.70 -13.71
CA GLY A 200 -93.61 -61.04 -13.60
C GLY A 200 -94.44 -61.96 -14.49
N ASP A 201 -93.87 -62.43 -15.59
CA ASP A 201 -94.41 -63.54 -16.39
C ASP A 201 -93.30 -64.30 -17.15
N GLY A 202 -93.36 -65.63 -17.08
CA GLY A 202 -92.90 -66.55 -18.14
C GLY A 202 -91.42 -66.97 -18.15
N TYR A 203 -91.04 -67.97 -17.34
CA TYR A 203 -89.70 -68.58 -17.38
C TYR A 203 -89.65 -69.81 -18.32
N ASN A 204 -88.81 -69.79 -19.35
CA ASN A 204 -88.66 -70.83 -20.39
C ASN A 204 -87.30 -71.55 -20.26
N TRP A 205 -87.32 -72.77 -19.72
CA TRP A 205 -86.13 -73.55 -19.33
C TRP A 205 -85.25 -74.07 -20.49
N GLU A 206 -85.80 -74.26 -21.70
CA GLU A 206 -85.00 -74.73 -22.85
C GLU A 206 -84.08 -73.63 -23.42
N GLN A 207 -84.53 -72.39 -23.33
CA GLN A 207 -83.78 -71.21 -23.72
C GLN A 207 -82.59 -71.00 -22.78
N GLU A 208 -82.75 -71.34 -21.49
CA GLU A 208 -81.69 -71.26 -20.49
C GLU A 208 -80.55 -72.25 -20.73
N HIS A 209 -80.83 -73.47 -21.20
CA HIS A 209 -79.78 -74.45 -21.52
C HIS A 209 -79.02 -74.16 -22.81
N ALA A 210 -79.70 -73.61 -23.84
CA ALA A 210 -79.01 -73.13 -25.04
C ALA A 210 -78.11 -71.93 -24.72
N ASP A 211 -78.61 -71.02 -23.88
CA ASP A 211 -77.85 -69.93 -23.31
C ASP A 211 -76.67 -70.43 -22.47
N GLU A 212 -76.84 -71.48 -21.65
CA GLU A 212 -75.78 -72.05 -20.81
C GLU A 212 -74.61 -72.55 -21.68
N ARG A 213 -74.89 -73.30 -22.75
CA ARG A 213 -73.86 -73.79 -23.68
C ARG A 213 -73.17 -72.66 -24.43
N TRP A 214 -73.93 -71.64 -24.86
CA TRP A 214 -73.36 -70.46 -25.50
C TRP A 214 -72.49 -69.67 -24.52
N ARG A 215 -72.94 -69.48 -23.28
CA ARG A 215 -72.18 -68.86 -22.18
C ARG A 215 -70.92 -69.65 -21.86
N GLU A 216 -70.95 -70.98 -21.91
CA GLU A 216 -69.77 -71.81 -21.67
C GLU A 216 -68.74 -71.69 -22.80
N LYS A 217 -69.17 -71.77 -24.06
CA LYS A 217 -68.28 -71.57 -25.23
C LYS A 217 -67.65 -70.17 -25.19
N LYS A 218 -68.46 -69.14 -24.93
CA LYS A 218 -68.01 -67.76 -24.76
C LYS A 218 -67.03 -67.60 -23.60
N ARG A 219 -67.26 -68.28 -22.46
CA ARG A 219 -66.30 -68.32 -21.34
C ARG A 219 -64.96 -68.96 -21.73
N ARG A 220 -64.95 -69.98 -22.60
CA ARG A 220 -63.69 -70.59 -23.10
C ARG A 220 -62.95 -69.67 -24.06
N GLU A 221 -63.65 -69.06 -25.02
CA GLU A 221 -63.06 -68.07 -25.94
C GLU A 221 -62.52 -66.85 -25.19
N GLU A 222 -63.27 -66.35 -24.21
CA GLU A 222 -62.86 -65.23 -23.37
C GLU A 222 -61.64 -65.57 -22.51
N LYS A 223 -61.54 -66.81 -21.97
CA LYS A 223 -60.33 -67.27 -21.27
C LYS A 223 -59.11 -67.25 -22.17
N VAL A 224 -59.23 -67.74 -23.41
CA VAL A 224 -58.13 -67.73 -24.39
C VAL A 224 -57.74 -66.28 -24.76
N LEU A 225 -58.72 -65.40 -24.95
CA LEU A 225 -58.46 -63.99 -25.25
C LEU A 225 -57.78 -63.26 -24.08
N ARG A 226 -58.23 -63.52 -22.85
CA ARG A 226 -57.62 -62.99 -21.62
C ARG A 226 -56.18 -63.47 -21.45
N GLU A 227 -55.89 -64.73 -21.78
CA GLU A 227 -54.53 -65.27 -21.70
C GLU A 227 -53.61 -64.64 -22.74
N LYS A 228 -54.06 -64.48 -23.99
CA LYS A 228 -53.31 -63.74 -25.02
C LYS A 228 -53.06 -62.28 -24.61
N ALA A 229 -54.06 -61.61 -24.03
CA ALA A 229 -53.92 -60.25 -23.53
C ALA A 229 -52.92 -60.17 -22.37
N ARG A 230 -52.88 -61.17 -21.47
CA ARG A 230 -51.87 -61.28 -20.40
C ARG A 230 -50.46 -61.44 -20.97
N GLN A 231 -50.27 -62.32 -21.94
CA GLN A 231 -48.97 -62.53 -22.60
C GLN A 231 -48.50 -61.27 -23.31
N GLN A 232 -49.38 -60.56 -24.04
CA GLN A 232 -49.05 -59.28 -24.68
C GLN A 232 -48.74 -58.18 -23.65
N ALA A 233 -49.48 -58.12 -22.55
CA ALA A 233 -49.22 -57.18 -21.47
C ALA A 233 -47.87 -57.47 -20.78
N GLU A 234 -47.53 -58.73 -20.59
CA GLU A 234 -46.25 -59.16 -20.02
C GLU A 234 -45.07 -58.82 -20.94
N GLN A 235 -45.19 -59.11 -22.24
CA GLN A 235 -44.18 -58.70 -23.23
C GLN A 235 -44.00 -57.18 -23.26
N SER A 236 -45.10 -56.42 -23.22
CA SER A 236 -45.05 -54.95 -23.16
C SER A 236 -44.39 -54.44 -21.88
N ARG A 237 -44.63 -55.09 -20.75
CA ARG A 237 -43.96 -54.78 -19.47
C ARG A 237 -42.46 -55.05 -19.54
N GLN A 238 -42.05 -56.20 -20.11
CA GLN A 238 -40.63 -56.52 -20.28
C GLN A 238 -39.93 -55.53 -21.21
N GLN A 239 -40.53 -55.17 -22.34
CA GLN A 239 -39.98 -54.15 -23.24
C GLN A 239 -39.86 -52.78 -22.57
N LYS A 240 -40.85 -52.39 -21.75
CA LYS A 240 -40.82 -51.14 -20.99
C LYS A 240 -39.66 -51.14 -19.98
N LEU A 241 -39.49 -52.22 -19.22
CA LEU A 241 -38.39 -52.36 -18.26
C LEU A 241 -37.03 -52.36 -18.95
N GLU A 242 -36.89 -53.02 -20.10
CA GLU A 242 -35.64 -53.02 -20.86
C GLU A 242 -35.32 -51.62 -21.40
N ARG A 243 -36.33 -50.91 -21.92
CA ARG A 243 -36.18 -49.51 -22.37
C ARG A 243 -35.74 -48.61 -21.22
N GLU A 244 -36.37 -48.75 -20.06
CA GLU A 244 -36.03 -47.99 -18.85
C GLU A 244 -34.60 -48.28 -18.39
N ARG A 245 -34.19 -49.56 -18.36
CA ARG A 245 -32.81 -49.94 -18.05
C ARG A 245 -31.80 -49.31 -19.01
N ARG A 246 -32.04 -49.37 -20.32
CA ARG A 246 -31.17 -48.74 -21.33
C ARG A 246 -31.12 -47.23 -21.18
N GLU A 247 -32.23 -46.60 -20.82
CA GLU A 247 -32.27 -45.15 -20.58
C GLU A 247 -31.45 -44.76 -19.34
N THR A 248 -31.55 -45.53 -18.25
CA THR A 248 -30.74 -45.33 -17.05
C THR A 248 -29.25 -45.50 -17.35
N GLU A 249 -28.87 -46.56 -18.08
CA GLU A 249 -27.48 -46.78 -18.51
C GLU A 249 -26.94 -45.61 -19.35
N ARG A 250 -27.74 -45.07 -20.29
CA ARG A 250 -27.37 -43.88 -21.07
C ARG A 250 -27.21 -42.64 -20.20
N ARG A 251 -28.08 -42.43 -19.21
CA ARG A 251 -27.98 -41.29 -18.27
C ARG A 251 -26.68 -41.39 -17.45
N GLU A 252 -26.36 -42.57 -16.93
CA GLU A 252 -25.13 -42.83 -16.18
C GLU A 252 -23.87 -42.67 -17.04
N GLU A 253 -23.90 -43.07 -18.30
CA GLU A 253 -22.79 -42.86 -19.25
C GLU A 253 -22.57 -41.37 -19.55
N VAL A 254 -23.64 -40.62 -19.83
CA VAL A 254 -23.56 -39.17 -20.04
C VAL A 254 -23.03 -38.47 -18.79
N GLU A 255 -23.46 -38.87 -17.59
CA GLU A 255 -22.95 -38.31 -16.35
C GLU A 255 -21.46 -38.61 -16.13
N ARG A 256 -21.02 -39.84 -16.46
CA ARG A 256 -19.59 -40.22 -16.42
C ARG A 256 -18.75 -39.37 -17.38
N LEU A 257 -19.23 -39.14 -18.60
CA LEU A 257 -18.55 -38.29 -19.58
C LEU A 257 -18.47 -36.84 -19.11
N ARG A 258 -19.57 -36.29 -18.56
CA ARG A 258 -19.59 -34.93 -18.00
C ARG A 258 -18.58 -34.76 -16.87
N LYS A 259 -18.54 -35.70 -15.91
CA LYS A 259 -17.58 -35.69 -14.80
C LYS A 259 -16.12 -35.80 -15.31
N ALA A 260 -15.88 -36.61 -16.35
CA ALA A 260 -14.55 -36.75 -16.94
C ALA A 260 -14.11 -35.49 -17.71
N GLU A 261 -15.03 -34.82 -18.39
CA GLU A 261 -14.76 -33.52 -19.05
C GLU A 261 -14.48 -32.42 -18.01
N GLU A 262 -15.32 -32.30 -16.98
CA GLU A 262 -15.13 -31.36 -15.89
C GLU A 262 -13.76 -31.54 -15.23
N LYS A 263 -13.36 -32.78 -14.93
CA LYS A 263 -12.03 -33.10 -14.40
C LYS A 263 -10.90 -32.64 -15.33
N ARG A 264 -11.00 -32.90 -16.64
CA ARG A 264 -10.01 -32.46 -17.64
C ARG A 264 -9.91 -30.93 -17.71
N THR A 265 -11.04 -30.23 -17.64
CA THR A 265 -11.05 -28.76 -17.65
C THR A 265 -10.41 -28.18 -16.39
N GLU A 266 -10.65 -28.80 -15.23
CA GLU A 266 -10.05 -28.37 -13.97
C GLU A 266 -8.55 -28.63 -13.92
N GLU A 267 -8.09 -29.80 -14.38
CA GLU A 267 -6.66 -30.11 -14.52
C GLU A 267 -5.96 -29.12 -15.47
N ALA A 268 -6.58 -28.78 -16.61
CA ALA A 268 -6.06 -27.78 -17.53
C ALA A 268 -5.99 -26.38 -16.90
N ARG A 269 -6.98 -26.00 -16.07
CA ARG A 269 -6.99 -24.74 -15.33
C ARG A 269 -5.84 -24.69 -14.32
N GLN A 270 -5.64 -25.77 -13.56
CA GLN A 270 -4.55 -25.87 -12.59
C GLN A 270 -3.18 -25.84 -13.27
N GLN A 271 -3.02 -26.50 -14.42
CA GLN A 271 -1.77 -26.48 -15.18
C GLN A 271 -1.45 -25.07 -15.71
N ARG A 272 -2.46 -24.35 -16.24
CA ARG A 272 -2.29 -22.95 -16.66
C ARG A 272 -1.92 -22.04 -15.49
N GLU A 273 -2.52 -22.25 -14.32
CA GLU A 273 -2.19 -21.47 -13.12
C GLU A 273 -0.76 -21.73 -12.65
N ARG A 274 -0.31 -23.00 -12.65
CA ARG A 274 1.09 -23.36 -12.32
C ARG A 274 2.08 -22.68 -13.26
N LEU A 275 1.85 -22.74 -14.58
CA LEU A 275 2.69 -22.07 -15.56
C LEU A 275 2.70 -20.54 -15.38
N ARG A 276 1.56 -19.95 -15.03
CA ARG A 276 1.48 -18.51 -14.75
C ARG A 276 2.29 -18.13 -13.50
N LYS A 277 2.20 -18.91 -12.43
CA LYS A 277 2.97 -18.72 -11.19
C LYS A 277 4.46 -18.88 -11.47
N GLU A 278 4.86 -19.91 -12.20
CA GLU A 278 6.26 -20.15 -12.56
C GLU A 278 6.84 -19.02 -13.43
N LYS A 279 6.08 -18.55 -14.44
CA LYS A 279 6.49 -17.43 -15.28
C LYS A 279 6.67 -16.14 -14.46
N PHE A 280 5.74 -15.87 -13.55
CA PHE A 280 5.81 -14.69 -12.67
C PHE A 280 7.03 -14.76 -11.74
N GLU A 281 7.32 -15.94 -11.17
CA GLU A 281 8.48 -16.14 -10.30
C GLU A 281 9.80 -15.98 -11.08
N ARG A 282 9.89 -16.53 -12.29
CA ARG A 282 11.06 -16.33 -13.17
C ARG A 282 11.26 -14.86 -13.52
N GLU A 283 10.19 -14.13 -13.87
CA GLU A 283 10.28 -12.70 -14.18
C GLU A 283 10.70 -11.87 -12.95
N ARG A 284 10.20 -12.22 -11.76
CA ARG A 284 10.59 -11.59 -10.50
C ARG A 284 12.07 -11.80 -10.20
N GLN A 285 12.57 -13.03 -10.35
CA GLN A 285 13.98 -13.36 -10.15
C GLN A 285 14.89 -12.63 -11.15
N GLU A 286 14.46 -12.49 -12.39
CA GLU A 286 15.20 -11.77 -13.42
C GLU A 286 15.28 -10.27 -13.13
N ARG A 287 14.16 -9.64 -12.75
CA ARG A 287 14.14 -8.24 -12.32
C ARG A 287 15.02 -8.01 -11.09
N GLU A 288 15.04 -8.97 -10.16
CA GLU A 288 15.91 -8.88 -8.99
C GLU A 288 17.39 -9.00 -9.35
N ARG A 289 17.77 -9.91 -10.26
CA ARG A 289 19.13 -10.01 -10.80
C ARG A 289 19.55 -8.70 -11.46
N GLN A 290 18.73 -8.16 -12.36
CA GLN A 290 19.00 -6.88 -13.03
C GLN A 290 19.16 -5.72 -12.05
N ARG A 291 18.34 -5.69 -10.98
CA ARG A 291 18.48 -4.66 -9.94
C ARG A 291 19.80 -4.80 -9.18
N ARG A 292 20.21 -6.02 -8.83
CA ARG A 292 21.49 -6.28 -8.16
C ARG A 292 22.67 -5.92 -9.04
N GLU A 293 22.63 -6.25 -10.33
CA GLU A 293 23.68 -5.88 -11.29
C GLU A 293 23.79 -4.36 -11.46
N GLN A 294 22.67 -3.65 -11.57
CA GLN A 294 22.66 -2.18 -11.63
C GLN A 294 23.22 -1.55 -10.34
N GLU A 295 22.81 -2.06 -9.18
CA GLU A 295 23.28 -1.58 -7.88
C GLU A 295 24.79 -1.83 -7.71
N GLU A 296 25.28 -3.01 -8.11
CA GLU A 296 26.71 -3.33 -8.07
C GLU A 296 27.52 -2.44 -9.03
N LYS A 297 27.00 -2.18 -10.23
CA LYS A 297 27.62 -1.27 -11.20
C LYS A 297 27.72 0.14 -10.65
N LEU A 298 26.63 0.67 -10.09
CA LEU A 298 26.63 2.00 -9.46
C LEU A 298 27.58 2.07 -8.27
N ARG A 299 27.67 0.99 -7.47
CA ARG A 299 28.62 0.91 -6.35
C ARG A 299 30.06 0.94 -6.82
N LYS A 300 30.40 0.18 -7.87
CA LYS A 300 31.75 0.18 -8.47
C LYS A 300 32.12 1.54 -9.06
N GLU A 301 31.21 2.17 -9.81
CA GLU A 301 31.43 3.52 -10.36
C GLU A 301 31.62 4.57 -9.25
N ALA A 302 30.83 4.50 -8.17
CA ALA A 302 30.97 5.39 -7.02
C ALA A 302 32.30 5.18 -6.27
N GLU A 303 32.74 3.93 -6.09
CA GLU A 303 34.02 3.60 -5.45
C GLU A 303 35.20 4.09 -6.29
N GLU A 304 35.17 3.87 -7.60
CA GLU A 304 36.20 4.34 -8.53
C GLU A 304 36.27 5.88 -8.53
N LYS A 305 35.12 6.56 -8.55
CA LYS A 305 35.05 8.01 -8.45
C LYS A 305 35.67 8.52 -7.15
N ARG A 306 35.34 7.91 -6.00
CA ARG A 306 35.94 8.28 -4.70
C ARG A 306 37.45 8.06 -4.67
N LYS A 307 37.92 6.98 -5.31
CA LYS A 307 39.36 6.69 -5.42
C LYS A 307 40.08 7.77 -6.24
N ARG A 308 39.56 8.13 -7.42
CA ARG A 308 40.10 9.21 -8.27
C ARG A 308 40.12 10.55 -7.54
N GLU A 309 39.03 10.93 -6.88
CA GLU A 309 38.96 12.19 -6.10
C GLU A 309 39.98 12.23 -4.96
N THR A 310 40.22 11.08 -4.30
CA THR A 310 41.21 10.97 -3.22
C THR A 310 42.63 11.09 -3.76
N GLU A 311 42.94 10.44 -4.88
CA GLU A 311 44.24 10.53 -5.56
C GLU A 311 44.53 11.96 -6.02
N GLU A 312 43.57 12.63 -6.67
CA GLU A 312 43.71 14.04 -7.07
C GLU A 312 43.87 14.99 -5.88
N ARG A 313 43.17 14.74 -4.77
CA ARG A 313 43.34 15.53 -3.54
C ARG A 313 44.74 15.34 -2.96
N ASN A 314 45.22 14.10 -2.89
CA ASN A 314 46.55 13.77 -2.40
C ASN A 314 47.64 14.38 -3.29
N GLU A 315 47.47 14.36 -4.62
CA GLU A 315 48.40 14.99 -5.56
C GLU A 315 48.47 16.51 -5.37
N ARG A 316 47.31 17.17 -5.19
CA ARG A 316 47.25 18.62 -4.89
C ARG A 316 47.99 18.96 -3.59
N VAL A 317 47.84 18.13 -2.56
CA VAL A 317 48.56 18.31 -1.29
C VAL A 317 50.06 18.13 -1.47
N ARG A 318 50.50 17.09 -2.21
CA ARG A 318 51.93 16.86 -2.51
C ARG A 318 52.56 18.04 -3.25
N LYS A 319 51.91 18.52 -4.32
CA LYS A 319 52.39 19.68 -5.11
C LYS A 319 52.50 20.94 -4.27
N ARG A 320 51.54 21.21 -3.37
CA ARG A 320 51.60 22.35 -2.43
C ARG A 320 52.75 22.21 -1.44
N ALA A 321 52.94 21.03 -0.86
CA ALA A 321 54.01 20.78 0.09
C ALA A 321 55.40 20.95 -0.57
N GLU A 322 55.57 20.46 -1.79
CA GLU A 322 56.79 20.62 -2.57
C GLU A 322 57.06 22.09 -2.90
N SER A 323 56.05 22.82 -3.38
CA SER A 323 56.16 24.26 -3.67
C SER A 323 56.58 25.04 -2.41
N MET A 324 55.96 24.77 -1.26
CA MET A 324 56.33 25.45 -0.01
C MET A 324 57.75 25.10 0.45
N ARG A 325 58.21 23.86 0.24
CA ARG A 325 59.59 23.47 0.56
C ARG A 325 60.59 24.23 -0.30
N LEU A 326 60.34 24.29 -1.61
CA LEU A 326 61.21 25.00 -2.55
C LEU A 326 61.24 26.51 -2.25
N GLU A 327 60.10 27.11 -1.94
CA GLU A 327 60.05 28.53 -1.56
C GLU A 327 60.81 28.82 -0.26
N LYS A 328 60.64 27.97 0.76
CA LYS A 328 61.39 28.10 2.02
C LYS A 328 62.89 27.96 1.82
N GLU A 329 63.32 27.04 0.97
CA GLU A 329 64.74 26.86 0.62
C GLU A 329 65.29 28.08 -0.12
N ARG A 330 64.55 28.63 -1.09
CA ARG A 330 64.92 29.86 -1.80
C ARG A 330 65.05 31.04 -0.83
N LEU A 331 64.11 31.20 0.09
CA LEU A 331 64.13 32.27 1.09
C LEU A 331 65.30 32.11 2.07
N ALA A 332 65.57 30.87 2.51
CA ALA A 332 66.70 30.57 3.40
C ALA A 332 68.05 30.87 2.72
N LYS A 333 68.19 30.48 1.45
CA LYS A 333 69.39 30.79 0.65
C LYS A 333 69.55 32.29 0.45
N ALA A 334 68.49 32.99 0.07
CA ALA A 334 68.52 34.45 -0.10
C ALA A 334 68.90 35.18 1.20
N LYS A 335 68.39 34.71 2.36
CA LYS A 335 68.76 35.25 3.66
C LYS A 335 70.22 34.98 4.01
N ALA A 336 70.73 33.78 3.74
CA ALA A 336 72.13 33.43 3.97
C ALA A 336 73.08 34.25 3.07
N ASP A 337 72.73 34.42 1.79
CA ASP A 337 73.50 35.24 0.85
C ASP A 337 73.49 36.72 1.27
N ALA A 338 72.37 37.23 1.78
CA ALA A 338 72.28 38.60 2.32
C ALA A 338 73.09 38.78 3.61
N GLU A 339 73.06 37.81 4.54
CA GLU A 339 73.91 37.84 5.74
C GLU A 339 75.39 37.84 5.37
N LYS A 340 75.78 36.98 4.42
CA LYS A 340 77.16 36.91 3.92
C LYS A 340 77.61 38.24 3.32
N LYS A 341 76.80 38.86 2.45
CA LYS A 341 77.11 40.18 1.87
C LYS A 341 77.23 41.27 2.94
N ALA A 342 76.31 41.31 3.90
CA ALA A 342 76.37 42.28 4.98
C ALA A 342 77.65 42.13 5.83
N LEU A 343 78.11 40.89 6.05
CA LEU A 343 79.36 40.60 6.73
C LEU A 343 80.58 41.02 5.91
N GLU A 344 80.61 40.71 4.61
CA GLU A 344 81.69 41.14 3.70
C GLU A 344 81.79 42.67 3.63
N GLU A 345 80.66 43.37 3.52
CA GLU A 345 80.58 44.83 3.54
C GLU A 345 81.06 45.40 4.88
N ALA A 346 80.65 44.80 6.00
CA ALA A 346 81.07 45.23 7.32
C ALA A 346 82.59 45.06 7.52
N TRP A 347 83.16 43.96 7.04
CA TRP A 347 84.61 43.75 7.06
C TRP A 347 85.36 44.75 6.19
N LEU A 348 84.87 45.01 4.97
CA LEU A 348 85.48 45.97 4.07
C LEU A 348 85.48 47.37 4.68
N ARG A 349 84.34 47.80 5.24
CA ARG A 349 84.20 49.07 5.96
C ARG A 349 85.20 49.16 7.11
N TYR A 350 85.23 48.15 7.98
CA TYR A 350 86.19 48.06 9.07
C TYR A 350 87.64 48.22 8.60
N ALA A 351 88.04 47.46 7.58
CA ALA A 351 89.41 47.49 7.07
C ALA A 351 89.79 48.85 6.48
N VAL A 352 88.89 49.48 5.71
CA VAL A 352 89.10 50.80 5.08
C VAL A 352 89.17 51.91 6.11
N GLU A 353 88.24 51.94 7.07
CA GLU A 353 88.22 52.94 8.15
C GLU A 353 89.48 52.83 9.01
N TRP A 354 89.95 51.60 9.26
CA TRP A 354 91.16 51.38 10.05
C TRP A 354 92.44 51.78 9.31
N ASP A 355 92.51 51.55 8.00
CA ASP A 355 93.62 52.04 7.18
C ASP A 355 93.62 53.58 7.10
N THR A 356 92.45 54.19 6.97
CA THR A 356 92.28 55.66 6.97
C THR A 356 92.75 56.27 8.29
N LEU A 357 92.35 55.67 9.41
CA LEU A 357 92.74 56.11 10.75
C LEU A 357 94.25 55.97 10.99
N LYS A 358 94.89 54.92 10.45
CA LYS A 358 96.35 54.75 10.55
C LYS A 358 97.12 55.84 9.80
N LYS A 359 96.58 56.31 8.66
CA LYS A 359 97.18 57.36 7.84
C LYS A 359 96.96 58.75 8.44
N ASN A 360 95.81 58.97 9.08
CA ASN A 360 95.39 60.28 9.60
C ASN A 360 95.06 60.18 11.11
N PRO A 361 96.07 60.17 12.00
CA PRO A 361 95.83 60.14 13.44
C PRO A 361 95.08 61.41 13.86
N THR A 362 93.81 61.26 14.22
CA THR A 362 92.92 62.36 14.57
C THR A 362 92.78 62.44 16.08
N LYS A 363 92.99 63.63 16.65
CA LYS A 363 92.70 63.91 18.06
C LYS A 363 91.29 64.46 18.14
N GLY A 364 90.42 63.79 18.88
CA GLY A 364 89.02 64.19 19.05
C GLY A 364 88.60 64.10 20.51
N SER A 365 87.44 64.67 20.82
CA SER A 365 86.75 64.43 22.08
C SER A 365 86.39 62.94 22.25
N PRO A 366 86.16 62.45 23.48
CA PRO A 366 85.75 61.06 23.71
C PRO A 366 84.51 60.64 22.90
N ILE A 367 83.57 61.57 22.65
CA ILE A 367 82.37 61.31 21.86
C ILE A 367 82.72 61.12 20.38
N GLU A 368 83.59 61.96 19.82
CA GLU A 368 84.07 61.83 18.45
C GLU A 368 84.88 60.55 18.26
N LEU A 369 85.67 60.16 19.26
CA LEU A 369 86.43 58.91 19.22
C LEU A 369 85.55 57.66 19.13
N ARG A 370 84.45 57.62 19.88
CA ARG A 370 83.49 56.50 19.79
C ARG A 370 82.94 56.32 18.38
N GLN A 371 82.82 57.40 17.62
CA GLN A 371 82.34 57.40 16.24
C GLN A 371 83.46 57.14 15.23
N MET A 372 84.70 57.55 15.52
CA MET A 372 85.84 57.40 14.62
C MET A 372 86.51 56.03 14.69
N ILE A 373 86.41 55.32 15.81
CA ILE A 373 86.99 53.98 15.95
C ILE A 373 86.14 52.98 15.15
N PRO A 374 86.69 52.29 14.14
CA PRO A 374 85.99 51.20 13.47
C PRO A 374 85.89 50.00 14.41
N TRP A 375 84.74 49.86 15.04
CA TRP A 375 84.47 48.75 15.94
C TRP A 375 84.27 47.45 15.16
N PRO A 376 84.91 46.32 15.54
CA PRO A 376 84.81 45.05 14.82
C PRO A 376 83.50 44.33 15.15
N VAL A 377 82.38 44.94 14.75
CA VAL A 377 81.02 44.43 14.88
C VAL A 377 80.25 44.73 13.58
N VAL A 378 79.22 43.94 13.25
CA VAL A 378 78.52 44.05 11.96
C VAL A 378 77.95 45.45 11.70
N SER A 379 77.44 46.11 12.74
CA SER A 379 76.90 47.47 12.64
C SER A 379 77.99 48.55 12.51
N GLY A 380 79.23 48.25 12.91
CA GLY A 380 80.32 49.22 13.05
C GLY A 380 80.16 50.18 14.24
N LYS A 381 79.15 50.00 15.09
CA LYS A 381 78.80 50.95 16.15
C LYS A 381 79.29 50.52 17.53
N VAL A 382 79.62 51.50 18.36
CA VAL A 382 80.13 51.29 19.72
C VAL A 382 79.12 50.57 20.63
N GLU A 383 77.81 50.81 20.42
CA GLU A 383 76.74 50.24 21.25
C GLU A 383 76.61 48.72 21.10
N ASP A 384 77.03 48.18 19.95
CA ASP A 384 76.94 46.74 19.66
C ASP A 384 78.20 45.97 20.07
N VAL A 385 79.19 46.66 20.66
CA VAL A 385 80.46 46.05 21.09
C VAL A 385 80.26 45.24 22.35
N ASN A 386 80.27 43.92 22.19
CA ASN A 386 80.35 42.94 23.26
C ASN A 386 81.13 41.72 22.78
N GLU A 387 81.55 40.86 23.72
CA GLU A 387 82.42 39.70 23.42
C GLU A 387 81.85 38.84 22.27
N LYS A 388 80.54 38.55 22.30
CA LYS A 388 79.88 37.67 21.32
C LYS A 388 79.85 38.29 19.93
N ASN A 389 79.51 39.57 19.82
CA ASN A 389 79.42 40.27 18.54
C ASN A 389 80.80 40.45 17.89
N VAL A 390 81.83 40.76 18.69
CA VAL A 390 83.20 40.87 18.20
C VAL A 390 83.73 39.51 17.77
N GLU A 391 83.45 38.46 18.54
CA GLU A 391 83.85 37.10 18.20
C GLU A 391 83.15 36.64 16.89
N ALA A 392 81.84 36.88 16.78
CA ALA A 392 81.08 36.58 15.57
C ALA A 392 81.58 37.36 14.35
N PHE A 393 81.96 38.62 14.52
CA PHE A 393 82.51 39.44 13.45
C PHE A 393 83.81 38.84 12.90
N TYR A 394 84.80 38.55 13.74
CA TYR A 394 86.05 37.96 13.24
C TYR A 394 85.85 36.55 12.67
N ARG A 395 84.98 35.73 13.25
CA ARG A 395 84.71 34.38 12.73
C ARG A 395 83.95 34.39 11.39
N LYS A 396 83.01 35.32 11.19
CA LYS A 396 82.09 35.30 10.03
C LYS A 396 82.32 36.39 8.97
N ALA A 397 82.99 37.48 9.29
CA ALA A 397 83.17 38.62 8.39
C ALA A 397 84.54 38.60 7.68
N THR A 398 85.53 37.94 8.27
CA THR A 398 86.86 37.85 7.64
C THR A 398 86.82 37.03 6.34
N PRO A 399 87.68 37.35 5.36
CA PRO A 399 87.77 36.61 4.09
C PRO A 399 88.54 35.29 4.19
N TYR A 400 89.13 34.96 5.35
CA TYR A 400 90.04 33.82 5.53
C TYR A 400 89.47 32.74 6.47
N GLN A 401 88.15 32.53 6.46
CA GLN A 401 87.48 31.58 7.36
C GLN A 401 88.03 30.15 7.24
N ASP A 402 88.39 29.75 6.02
CA ASP A 402 88.87 28.39 5.71
C ASP A 402 90.40 28.26 5.74
N ASP A 403 91.14 29.37 5.85
CA ASP A 403 92.61 29.39 5.83
C ASP A 403 93.15 29.79 7.22
N THR A 404 93.39 28.77 8.06
CA THR A 404 93.88 28.95 9.44
C THR A 404 95.20 29.72 9.50
N GLY A 405 96.07 29.59 8.48
CA GLY A 405 97.33 30.31 8.38
C GLY A 405 97.13 31.81 8.16
N LYS A 406 96.30 32.19 7.18
CA LYS A 406 95.98 33.60 6.91
C LYS A 406 95.15 34.22 8.03
N MET A 407 94.21 33.48 8.60
CA MET A 407 93.43 33.91 9.77
C MET A 407 94.34 34.20 10.97
N PHE A 408 95.32 33.34 11.27
CA PHE A 408 96.27 33.57 12.34
C PHE A 408 97.09 34.85 12.12
N GLN A 409 97.59 35.09 10.90
CA GLN A 409 98.34 36.32 10.59
C GLN A 409 97.46 37.58 10.71
N LEU A 410 96.20 37.49 10.25
CA LEU A 410 95.22 38.57 10.41
C LEU A 410 94.99 38.89 11.89
N LEU A 411 94.68 37.90 12.72
CA LEU A 411 94.45 38.10 14.16
C LEU A 411 95.70 38.57 14.90
N LYS A 412 96.89 38.17 14.45
CA LYS A 412 98.17 38.71 14.95
C LYS A 412 98.29 40.20 14.66
N MET A 413 97.95 40.64 13.45
CA MET A 413 97.93 42.05 13.09
C MET A 413 96.86 42.83 13.87
N GLU A 414 95.69 42.21 14.11
CA GLU A 414 94.65 42.82 14.92
C GLU A 414 95.05 42.97 16.39
N CYS A 415 95.76 42.01 17.00
CA CYS A 415 96.31 42.19 18.34
C CYS A 415 97.21 43.44 18.43
N LEU A 416 98.02 43.70 17.41
CA LEU A 416 98.85 44.91 17.35
C LEU A 416 98.03 46.18 17.14
N ASN A 417 96.87 46.06 16.50
CA ASN A 417 95.99 47.18 16.26
C ASN A 417 95.21 47.60 17.51
N TRP A 418 94.84 46.64 18.35
CA TRP A 418 94.02 46.83 19.56
C TRP A 418 94.83 46.87 20.87
N HIS A 419 96.17 46.90 20.79
CA HIS A 419 97.04 47.00 21.96
C HIS A 419 96.88 48.35 22.67
N THR A 420 96.73 48.33 23.99
CA THR A 420 96.52 49.53 24.83
C THR A 420 97.59 50.60 24.65
N ASP A 421 98.85 50.20 24.51
CA ASP A 421 99.98 51.13 24.34
C ASP A 421 99.93 51.94 23.03
N ARG A 422 99.21 51.46 22.02
CA ARG A 422 99.07 52.20 20.75
C ARG A 422 97.92 53.20 20.77
N ILE A 423 97.04 53.13 21.76
CA ILE A 423 95.85 54.00 21.83
C ILE A 423 96.26 55.46 22.09
N PRO A 424 97.12 55.80 23.08
CA PRO A 424 97.56 57.19 23.30
C PRO A 424 98.30 57.76 22.09
N SER A 425 99.10 56.94 21.40
CA SER A 425 99.83 57.35 20.20
C SER A 425 98.92 57.66 19.00
N ARG A 426 97.77 56.99 18.88
CA ARG A 426 96.84 57.15 17.75
C ARG A 426 95.78 58.22 17.99
N PHE A 427 95.33 58.37 19.23
CA PHE A 427 94.17 59.21 19.57
C PHE A 427 94.50 60.37 20.52
N GLY A 428 95.71 60.40 21.08
CA GLY A 428 96.16 61.41 22.05
C GLY A 428 95.92 60.98 23.52
N ASP A 429 96.79 61.47 24.40
CA ASP A 429 96.90 61.04 25.81
C ASP A 429 95.72 61.46 26.71
N GLY A 430 94.87 62.40 26.24
CA GLY A 430 93.75 62.97 27.02
C GLY A 430 92.35 62.60 26.56
N ALA A 431 92.22 61.74 25.54
CA ALA A 431 90.95 61.53 24.84
C ALA A 431 90.24 60.20 25.18
N ILE A 432 90.90 59.30 25.94
CA ILE A 432 90.38 57.97 26.27
C ILE A 432 89.68 58.05 27.63
N ASP A 433 88.36 57.93 27.65
CA ASP A 433 87.61 57.72 28.90
C ASP A 433 87.67 56.24 29.34
N ALA A 434 87.30 55.96 30.59
CA ALA A 434 87.30 54.60 31.13
C ALA A 434 86.41 53.63 30.32
N THR A 435 85.30 54.15 29.76
CA THR A 435 84.36 53.36 28.96
C THR A 435 85.00 52.88 27.65
N ILE A 436 85.70 53.76 26.93
CA ILE A 436 86.40 53.43 25.69
C ILE A 436 87.52 52.42 26.00
N ALA A 437 88.28 52.63 27.08
CA ALA A 437 89.32 51.69 27.51
C ALA A 437 88.77 50.27 27.74
N ASP A 438 87.62 50.14 28.40
CA ASP A 438 86.97 48.84 28.64
C ASP A 438 86.51 48.17 27.34
N LEU A 439 86.03 48.93 26.36
CA LEU A 439 85.66 48.42 25.05
C LEU A 439 86.88 47.95 24.26
N PHE A 440 87.99 48.70 24.28
CA PHE A 440 89.27 48.27 23.71
C PHE A 440 89.75 46.95 24.34
N ASN A 441 89.71 46.86 25.67
CA ASN A 441 90.07 45.64 26.40
C ASN A 441 89.15 44.47 26.05
N THR A 442 87.87 44.73 25.80
CA THR A 442 86.93 43.70 25.37
C THR A 442 87.28 43.16 23.98
N VAL A 443 87.53 44.05 23.02
CA VAL A 443 87.97 43.65 21.67
C VAL A 443 89.31 42.91 21.73
N MET A 444 90.30 43.45 22.44
CA MET A 444 91.63 42.85 22.55
C MET A 444 91.59 41.44 23.16
N ARG A 445 90.82 41.25 24.25
CA ARG A 445 90.65 39.91 24.86
C ARG A 445 90.07 38.90 23.88
N VAL A 446 89.05 39.28 23.10
CA VAL A 446 88.47 38.41 22.07
C VAL A 446 89.49 38.08 20.98
N VAL A 447 90.22 39.07 20.48
CA VAL A 447 91.22 38.85 19.41
C VAL A 447 92.36 37.94 19.90
N ILE A 448 92.84 38.12 21.14
CA ILE A 448 93.85 37.24 21.75
C ILE A 448 93.32 35.81 21.85
N LYS A 449 92.10 35.64 22.39
CA LYS A 449 91.43 34.34 22.52
C LYS A 449 91.32 33.64 21.16
N LEU A 450 90.75 34.31 20.16
CA LEU A 450 90.63 33.79 18.80
C LEU A 450 91.98 33.42 18.17
N ARG A 451 93.00 34.24 18.38
CA ARG A 451 94.35 33.97 17.85
C ARG A 451 94.92 32.70 18.46
N SER A 452 94.79 32.50 19.77
CA SER A 452 95.24 31.29 20.46
C SER A 452 94.51 30.05 19.94
N GLU A 453 93.18 30.12 19.79
CA GLU A 453 92.40 29.00 19.22
C GLU A 453 92.83 28.63 17.79
N VAL A 454 93.07 29.63 16.93
CA VAL A 454 93.53 29.38 15.55
C VAL A 454 94.96 28.84 15.54
N GLN A 455 95.81 29.26 16.49
CA GLN A 455 97.16 28.72 16.68
C GLN A 455 97.13 27.24 17.06
N GLU A 456 96.27 26.87 18.00
CA GLU A 456 96.06 25.47 18.40
C GLU A 456 95.57 24.63 17.22
N LYS A 457 94.56 25.13 16.48
CA LYS A 457 94.04 24.46 15.27
C LYS A 457 95.05 24.31 14.13
N ARG A 458 96.10 25.14 14.11
CA ARG A 458 97.17 25.05 13.11
C ARG A 458 98.25 24.04 13.52
N ALA A 459 98.39 23.79 14.81
CA ALA A 459 99.34 22.83 15.37
C ALA A 459 98.79 21.39 15.38
N ALA A 460 97.46 21.25 15.43
CA ALA A 460 96.73 20.01 15.17
C ALA A 460 96.61 19.74 13.66
#